data_AF-A0A4E0RI23-F1
#
_entry.id   AF-A0A4E0RI23-F1
#
_cell.length_a   1.000
_cell.length_b   1.000
_cell.length_c   1.000
_cell.angle_alpha   90.00
_cell.angle_beta   90.00
_cell.angle_gamma   90.00
#
_symmetry.space_group_name_H-M   'P 1'
#
loop_
_entity.id
_entity.type
_entity.pdbx_description
1 polymer ?
#
loop_
_entity_poly.entity_id
_entity_poly.type
_entity_poly.pdbx_seq_one_letter_code
_entity_poly.pdbx_strand_id
1 'polypeptide(L)'
;MRRLQHKVNAVPIIAKADALTAAELRTFKERTMSDFDQHKIDIYRLPECDSDEEEEVKRLDREIKSVLPFAVIGSNCVVEVDGHRVRGRQYPWGVVEVETTEHCDFAKLRVFLL
;
A
#
# COMPACT_ATOMS: atom_id res chain seq x y z
N MET A 1 5.37 -5.40 -16.59
CA MET A 1 4.35 -4.34 -16.67
C MET A 1 4.22 -3.72 -18.06
N ARG A 2 5.30 -3.36 -18.77
CA ARG A 2 5.24 -2.72 -20.12
C ARG A 2 4.26 -3.33 -21.13
N ARG A 3 4.10 -4.66 -21.16
CA ARG A 3 3.15 -5.34 -22.07
C ARG A 3 1.69 -5.34 -21.60
N LEU A 4 1.47 -5.11 -20.30
CA LEU A 4 0.16 -5.17 -19.64
C LEU A 4 -0.44 -3.78 -19.40
N GLN A 5 0.39 -2.73 -19.30
CA GLN A 5 -0.03 -1.38 -18.93
C GLN A 5 -1.13 -0.78 -19.82
N HIS A 6 -1.21 -1.17 -21.10
CA HIS A 6 -2.25 -0.68 -22.02
C HIS A 6 -3.46 -1.61 -22.14
N LYS A 7 -3.50 -2.70 -21.37
CA LYS A 7 -4.55 -3.72 -21.43
C LYS A 7 -5.35 -3.80 -20.14
N VAL A 8 -4.72 -3.48 -19.01
CA VAL A 8 -5.31 -3.60 -17.68
C VAL A 8 -4.78 -2.50 -16.77
N ASN A 9 -5.58 -2.15 -15.76
CA ASN A 9 -5.17 -1.27 -14.67
C ASN A 9 -4.14 -2.00 -13.79
N ALA A 10 -2.91 -1.50 -13.72
CA ALA A 10 -1.84 -2.09 -12.93
C ALA A 10 -1.64 -1.30 -11.63
N VAL A 11 -1.88 -1.94 -10.48
CA VAL A 11 -1.66 -1.34 -9.16
C VAL A 11 -0.38 -1.92 -8.54
N PRO A 12 0.67 -1.11 -8.28
CA PRO A 12 1.92 -1.62 -7.75
C PRO A 12 1.83 -1.87 -6.23
N ILE A 13 2.30 -3.04 -5.80
CA ILE A 13 2.28 -3.48 -4.41
C ILE A 13 3.65 -4.03 -4.03
N ILE A 14 4.20 -3.55 -2.91
CA ILE A 14 5.36 -4.13 -2.24
C ILE A 14 4.85 -5.22 -1.30
N ALA A 15 5.13 -6.47 -1.66
CA ALA A 15 4.75 -7.63 -0.86
C ALA A 15 5.68 -7.82 0.34
N LYS A 16 5.16 -8.43 1.42
CA LYS A 16 5.91 -8.76 2.64
C LYS A 16 6.71 -7.56 3.18
N ALA A 17 6.03 -6.43 3.35
CA ALA A 17 6.65 -5.20 3.84
C ALA A 17 7.31 -5.34 5.22
N ASP A 18 6.89 -6.34 6.01
CA ASP A 18 7.52 -6.72 7.29
C ASP A 18 8.95 -7.26 7.16
N ALA A 19 9.41 -7.58 5.95
CA ALA A 19 10.79 -7.96 5.70
C ALA A 19 11.75 -6.76 5.59
N LEU A 20 11.21 -5.53 5.54
CA LEU A 20 11.96 -4.30 5.37
C LEU A 20 11.81 -3.42 6.62
N THR A 21 12.88 -2.73 7.00
CA THR A 21 12.79 -1.64 7.97
C THR A 21 12.10 -0.42 7.35
N ALA A 22 11.61 0.50 8.18
CA ALA A 22 10.95 1.73 7.69
C ALA A 22 11.85 2.57 6.76
N ALA A 23 13.17 2.59 7.02
CA ALA A 23 14.15 3.32 6.20
C ALA A 23 14.38 2.63 4.84
N GLU A 24 14.52 1.31 4.84
CA GLU A 24 14.65 0.52 3.60
C GLU A 24 13.39 0.60 2.77
N LEU A 25 12.21 0.53 3.40
CA LEU A 25 10.93 0.63 2.72
C LEU A 25 10.77 1.98 2.01
N ARG A 26 11.14 3.09 2.67
CA ARG A 26 11.13 4.42 2.06
C ARG A 26 12.04 4.48 0.83
N THR A 27 13.27 4.01 0.98
CA THR A 27 14.25 3.96 -0.12
C THR A 27 13.74 3.09 -1.26
N PHE A 28 13.09 1.97 -0.95
CA PHE A 28 12.54 1.05 -1.93
C PHE A 28 11.34 1.65 -2.68
N LYS A 29 10.45 2.36 -1.98
CA LYS A 29 9.33 3.09 -2.60
C LYS A 29 9.84 4.15 -3.58
N GLU A 30 10.80 4.97 -3.17
CA GLU A 30 11.41 6.02 -4.01
C GLU A 30 12.07 5.43 -5.27
N ARG A 31 12.87 4.36 -5.12
CA ARG A 31 13.52 3.67 -6.24
C ARG A 31 12.49 3.07 -7.20
N THR A 32 11.47 2.40 -6.66
CA THR A 32 10.42 1.77 -7.47
C THR A 32 9.65 2.80 -8.29
N MET A 33 9.32 3.95 -7.71
CA MET A 33 8.68 5.06 -8.42
C MET A 33 9.59 5.64 -9.51
N SER A 34 10.86 5.87 -9.19
CA SER A 34 11.84 6.33 -10.18
C SER A 34 12.00 5.34 -11.35
N ASP A 35 11.95 4.04 -11.06
CA ASP A 35 12.02 3.01 -12.08
C ASP A 35 10.79 3.02 -12.98
N PHE A 36 9.59 3.25 -12.44
CA PHE A 36 8.37 3.38 -13.24
C PHE A 36 8.46 4.55 -14.22
N ASP A 37 8.94 5.71 -13.75
CA ASP A 37 9.10 6.90 -14.58
C ASP A 37 10.18 6.69 -15.66
N GLN A 38 11.35 6.17 -15.28
CA GLN A 38 12.44 5.88 -16.22
C GLN A 38 12.00 4.90 -17.30
N HIS A 39 11.22 3.88 -16.93
CA HIS A 39 10.79 2.84 -17.85
C HIS A 39 9.49 3.17 -18.58
N LYS A 40 8.90 4.35 -18.34
CA LYS A 40 7.61 4.81 -18.87
C LYS A 40 6.51 3.77 -18.64
N ILE A 41 6.46 3.25 -17.42
CA ILE A 41 5.47 2.27 -17.00
C ILE A 41 4.25 3.03 -16.48
N ASP A 42 3.12 2.85 -17.17
CA ASP A 42 1.87 3.44 -16.73
C ASP A 42 1.23 2.57 -15.65
N ILE A 43 1.00 3.15 -14.48
CA ILE A 43 0.35 2.53 -13.34
C ILE A 43 -1.02 3.17 -13.17
N TYR A 44 -1.98 2.40 -12.66
CA TYR A 44 -3.30 2.92 -12.40
C TYR A 44 -3.23 4.07 -11.39
N ARG A 45 -3.73 5.22 -11.81
CA ARG A 45 -3.91 6.42 -11.00
C ARG A 45 -5.41 6.64 -10.85
N LEU A 46 -5.84 7.05 -9.66
CA LEU A 46 -7.21 7.51 -9.49
C LEU A 46 -7.45 8.69 -10.44
N PRO A 47 -8.66 8.77 -11.03
CA PRO A 47 -9.08 9.96 -11.78
C PRO A 47 -8.81 11.21 -10.93
N GLU A 48 -8.39 12.30 -11.58
CA GLU A 48 -8.30 13.58 -10.88
C GLU A 48 -9.72 13.99 -10.45
N CYS A 49 -9.90 14.20 -9.15
CA CYS A 49 -11.16 14.68 -8.60
C CYS A 49 -11.56 16.01 -9.27
N ASP A 50 -12.76 16.07 -9.83
CA ASP A 50 -13.29 17.32 -10.39
C ASP A 50 -13.45 18.39 -9.29
N SER A 51 -13.49 19.67 -9.68
CA SER A 51 -13.63 20.79 -8.73
C SER A 51 -14.84 20.66 -7.82
N ASP A 52 -15.87 19.97 -8.29
CA ASP A 52 -17.19 19.87 -7.67
C ASP A 52 -17.31 18.67 -6.71
N GLU A 53 -16.27 17.83 -6.63
CA GLU A 53 -16.23 16.71 -5.70
C GLU A 53 -15.99 17.14 -4.24
N GLU A 54 -16.53 16.35 -3.32
CA GLU A 54 -16.43 16.54 -1.88
C GLU A 54 -14.96 16.60 -1.41
N GLU A 55 -14.68 17.48 -0.45
CA GLU A 55 -13.34 17.65 0.16
C GLU A 55 -12.76 16.34 0.70
N GLU A 56 -13.60 15.42 1.17
CA GLU A 56 -13.19 14.11 1.67
C GLU A 56 -12.60 13.21 0.57
N VAL A 57 -13.18 13.22 -0.64
CA VAL A 57 -12.71 12.45 -1.79
C VAL A 57 -11.34 12.97 -2.25
N LYS A 58 -11.19 14.30 -2.30
CA LYS A 58 -9.90 14.96 -2.61
C LYS A 58 -8.82 14.65 -1.58
N ARG A 59 -9.18 14.54 -0.30
CA ARG A 59 -8.25 14.15 0.77
C ARG A 59 -7.79 12.70 0.60
N LEU A 60 -8.72 11.80 0.34
CA LEU A 60 -8.44 10.38 0.14
C LEU A 60 -7.52 10.16 -1.06
N ASP A 61 -7.76 10.85 -2.17
CA ASP A 61 -6.90 10.80 -3.36
C ASP A 61 -5.45 11.24 -3.05
N ARG A 62 -5.27 12.37 -2.36
CA ARG A 62 -3.93 12.83 -1.95
C ARG A 62 -3.23 11.83 -1.04
N GLU A 63 -3.95 11.26 -0.08
CA GLU A 63 -3.39 10.28 0.84
C GLU A 63 -2.92 9.04 0.08
N ILE A 64 -3.75 8.50 -0.81
CA ILE A 64 -3.42 7.34 -1.64
C ILE A 64 -2.21 7.62 -2.53
N LYS A 65 -2.19 8.78 -3.20
CA LYS A 65 -1.06 9.19 -4.05
C LYS A 65 0.26 9.28 -3.27
N SER A 66 0.20 9.67 -2.00
CA SER A 66 1.39 9.75 -1.13
C SER A 66 1.95 8.40 -0.69
N VAL A 67 1.15 7.34 -0.78
CA VAL A 67 1.48 6.02 -0.21
C VAL A 67 1.95 5.04 -1.28
N LEU A 68 1.67 5.30 -2.56
CA LEU A 68 2.08 4.45 -3.67
C LEU A 68 3.61 4.34 -3.79
N PRO A 69 4.15 3.13 -4.06
CA PRO A 69 3.45 1.85 -4.15
C PRO A 69 3.06 1.30 -2.75
N PHE A 70 1.90 0.65 -2.65
CA PHE A 70 1.37 0.15 -1.38
C PHE A 70 2.29 -0.91 -0.76
N ALA A 71 2.69 -0.72 0.50
CA ALA A 71 3.50 -1.70 1.22
C ALA A 71 2.61 -2.54 2.13
N VAL A 72 2.39 -3.80 1.78
CA VAL A 72 1.39 -4.64 2.45
C VAL A 72 1.98 -5.88 3.10
N ILE A 73 1.28 -6.31 4.14
CA ILE A 73 1.55 -7.53 4.86
C ILE A 73 0.27 -8.34 4.82
N GLY A 74 0.37 -9.61 4.41
CA GLY A 74 -0.76 -10.54 4.42
C GLY A 74 -0.64 -11.52 5.57
N SER A 75 -1.76 -11.84 6.22
CA SER A 75 -1.84 -12.95 7.18
C SER A 75 -3.23 -13.60 7.15
N ASN A 76 -3.25 -14.93 7.25
CA ASN A 76 -4.47 -15.71 7.49
C ASN A 76 -4.58 -16.13 8.97
N CYS A 77 -3.59 -15.81 9.79
CA CYS A 77 -3.55 -16.16 11.20
C CYS A 77 -4.18 -15.05 12.06
N VAL A 78 -4.89 -15.46 13.11
CA VAL A 78 -5.41 -14.58 14.14
C VAL A 78 -4.58 -14.80 15.40
N VAL A 79 -4.05 -13.71 15.95
CA VAL A 79 -3.19 -13.67 17.13
C VAL A 79 -3.84 -12.79 18.19
N GLU A 80 -3.54 -13.04 19.45
CA GLU A 80 -4.05 -12.25 20.57
C GLU A 80 -3.00 -11.22 20.98
N VAL A 81 -3.34 -9.94 20.91
CA VAL A 81 -2.52 -8.79 21.30
C VAL A 81 -3.36 -7.94 22.23
N ASP A 82 -2.88 -7.70 23.45
CA ASP A 82 -3.58 -6.88 24.47
C ASP A 82 -5.05 -7.26 24.68
N GLY A 83 -5.34 -8.58 24.71
CA GLY A 83 -6.69 -9.13 24.88
C GLY A 83 -7.61 -9.03 23.66
N HIS A 84 -7.11 -8.50 22.54
CA HIS A 84 -7.83 -8.38 21.28
C HIS A 84 -7.33 -9.40 20.27
N ARG A 85 -8.26 -10.03 19.54
CA ARG A 85 -7.95 -10.97 18.47
C ARG A 85 -7.78 -10.20 17.16
N VAL A 86 -6.54 -10.09 16.71
CA VAL A 86 -6.16 -9.32 15.51
C VAL A 86 -5.57 -10.23 14.45
N ARG A 87 -5.72 -9.88 13.17
CA ARG A 87 -5.03 -10.59 12.09
C ARG A 87 -3.59 -10.11 12.03
N GLY A 88 -2.65 -11.03 12.18
CA GLY A 88 -1.24 -10.64 12.30
C GLY A 88 -0.28 -11.79 12.08
N ARG A 89 1.01 -11.44 12.04
CA ARG A 89 2.12 -12.39 11.97
C ARG A 89 2.90 -12.31 13.27
N GLN A 90 3.08 -13.45 13.93
CA GLN A 90 3.83 -13.54 15.17
C GLN A 90 5.29 -13.91 14.87
N TYR A 91 6.20 -13.14 15.44
CA TYR A 91 7.64 -13.36 15.42
C TYR A 91 8.18 -13.49 16.85
N PRO A 92 9.37 -14.07 17.05
CA PRO A 92 10.00 -14.12 18.38
C PRO A 92 10.20 -12.75 19.04
N TRP A 93 10.30 -11.68 18.24
CA TRP A 93 10.53 -10.30 18.69
C TRP A 93 9.28 -9.42 18.71
N GLY A 94 8.11 -9.93 18.32
CA GLY A 94 6.89 -9.13 18.32
C GLY A 94 5.82 -9.64 17.37
N VAL A 95 4.69 -8.93 17.34
CA VAL A 95 3.56 -9.22 16.47
C VAL A 95 3.38 -8.09 15.48
N VAL A 96 3.18 -8.43 14.21
CA VAL A 96 2.87 -7.47 13.17
C VAL A 96 1.40 -7.60 12.80
N GLU A 97 0.63 -6.58 13.15
CA GLU A 97 -0.81 -6.49 12.85
C GLU A 97 -1.04 -6.02 11.42
N VAL A 98 -1.89 -6.74 10.69
CA VAL A 98 -2.17 -6.47 9.27
C VAL A 98 -3.11 -5.29 9.07
N GLU A 99 -4.05 -5.05 9.99
CA GLU A 99 -5.07 -4.00 9.81
C GLU A 99 -4.64 -2.63 10.34
N THR A 100 -3.49 -2.56 11.02
CA THR A 100 -2.97 -1.34 11.62
C THR A 100 -2.15 -0.53 10.61
N THR A 101 -2.50 0.74 10.42
CA THR A 101 -1.85 1.67 9.47
C THR A 101 -0.40 2.01 9.84
N GLU A 102 -0.01 1.78 11.10
CA GLU A 102 1.37 1.94 11.56
C GLU A 102 2.30 0.82 11.05
N HIS A 103 1.75 -0.37 10.79
CA HIS A 103 2.53 -1.55 10.36
C HIS A 103 2.53 -1.74 8.85
N CYS A 104 1.40 -1.49 8.18
CA CYS A 104 1.34 -1.59 6.72
C CYS A 104 0.18 -0.82 6.09
N ASP A 105 0.25 -0.68 4.77
CA ASP A 105 -0.74 0.03 3.96
C ASP A 105 -1.94 -0.86 3.56
N PHE A 106 -2.13 -2.03 4.19
CA PHE A 106 -3.20 -2.97 3.82
C PHE A 106 -4.59 -2.34 3.94
N ALA A 107 -4.86 -1.59 5.02
CA ALA A 107 -6.14 -0.89 5.19
C ALA A 107 -6.39 0.12 4.06
N LYS A 108 -5.35 0.85 3.64
CA LYS A 108 -5.43 1.83 2.54
C LYS A 108 -5.63 1.14 1.19
N LEU A 109 -4.94 0.02 0.95
CA LEU A 109 -5.15 -0.79 -0.26
C LEU A 109 -6.58 -1.34 -0.31
N ARG A 110 -7.15 -1.77 0.81
CA ARG A 110 -8.53 -2.25 0.88
C ARG A 110 -9.51 -1.15 0.49
N VAL A 111 -9.35 0.06 1.02
CA VAL A 111 -10.18 1.22 0.66
C VAL A 111 -9.98 1.63 -0.80
N PHE A 112 -8.76 1.54 -1.33
CA PHE A 112 -8.47 1.86 -2.72
C PHE A 112 -9.19 0.95 -3.73
N LEU A 113 -9.43 -0.31 -3.37
CA LEU A 113 -9.99 -1.33 -4.26
C LEU A 113 -11.51 -1.53 -4.12
N LEU A 114 -12.12 -1.01 -3.04
CA LEU A 114 -13.56 -1.13 -2.75
C LEU A 114 -14.29 0.14 -3.19
#